data_AF-A0A949IIV4-F1
#
_entry.id   AF-A0A949IIV4-F1
#
_cell.length_a   1.000
_cell.length_b   1.000
_cell.length_c   1.000
_cell.angle_alpha   90.00
_cell.angle_beta   90.00
_cell.angle_gamma   90.00
#
_symmetry.space_group_name_H-M   'P 1'
#
loop_
_entity.id
_entity.type
_entity.pdbx_description
1 polymer ?
#
loop_
_entity_poly.entity_id
_entity_poly.type
_entity_poly.pdbx_seq_one_letter_code
_entity_poly.pdbx_strand_id
1 'polypeptide(L)' 'MTTNEHARALDRRLLGLFETKALEFTKYSEDHPQTAVITMMIAGLYKDLADVVKN' A
#
# COMPACT_ATOMS: atom_id res chain seq x y z
N MET A 1 23.24 -19.24 7.67
CA MET A 1 22.30 -18.10 7.73
C MET A 1 21.05 -18.46 6.91
N THR A 2 20.10 -19.17 7.52
CA THR A 2 18.75 -19.35 6.99
C THR A 2 18.01 -18.04 7.18
N THR A 3 18.28 -17.06 6.30
CA THR A 3 17.50 -15.81 6.27
C THR A 3 16.15 -16.09 5.62
N ASN A 4 15.31 -16.77 6.41
CA ASN A 4 13.90 -16.59 6.64
C ASN A 4 12.96 -16.53 5.40
N GLU A 5 12.66 -17.69 4.80
CA GLU A 5 11.59 -17.81 3.79
C GLU A 5 10.24 -17.24 4.27
N HIS A 6 9.95 -17.34 5.57
CA HIS A 6 8.75 -16.74 6.16
C HIS A 6 8.79 -15.21 6.15
N ALA A 7 9.96 -14.58 6.37
CA ALA A 7 10.10 -13.13 6.21
C ALA A 7 9.84 -12.70 4.77
N ARG A 8 10.44 -13.37 3.78
CA ARG A 8 10.19 -13.07 2.36
C ARG A 8 8.73 -13.32 1.94
N ALA A 9 8.06 -14.29 2.56
CA ALA A 9 6.64 -14.53 2.35
C ALA A 9 5.78 -13.42 2.98
N LEU A 10 6.17 -12.91 4.16
CA LEU A 10 5.53 -11.77 4.80
C LEU A 10 5.71 -10.49 3.97
N ASP A 11 6.92 -10.18 3.51
CA ASP A 11 7.23 -8.99 2.71
C ASP A 11 6.38 -8.96 1.43
N ARG A 12 6.29 -10.09 0.71
CA ARG A 12 5.42 -10.21 -0.48
C ARG A 12 3.94 -9.96 -0.18
N ARG A 13 3.45 -10.45 0.96
CA ARG A 13 2.05 -10.24 1.38
C ARG A 13 1.79 -8.79 1.76
N LEU A 14 2.72 -8.16 2.49
CA LEU A 14 2.62 -6.75 2.88
C LEU A 14 2.68 -5.86 1.65
N LEU A 15 3.58 -6.14 0.71
CA LEU A 15 3.66 -5.42 -0.55
C LEU A 15 2.34 -5.46 -1.31
N GLY A 16 1.77 -6.65 -1.53
CA GLY A 16 0.49 -6.79 -2.23
C GLY A 16 -0.66 -6.10 -1.50
N LEU A 17 -0.67 -6.14 -0.16
CA LEU A 17 -1.67 -5.42 0.65
C LEU A 17 -1.57 -3.91 0.45
N PHE A 18 -0.36 -3.36 0.52
CA PHE A 18 -0.14 -1.92 0.41
C PHE A 18 -0.47 -1.40 -0.99
N GLU A 19 -0.05 -2.09 -2.04
CA GLU A 19 -0.40 -1.73 -3.42
C GLU A 19 -1.92 -1.79 -3.64
N THR A 20 -2.59 -2.83 -3.13
CA THR A 20 -4.05 -2.96 -3.21
C THR A 20 -4.75 -1.79 -2.51
N LYS A 21 -4.30 -1.43 -1.30
CA LYS A 21 -4.90 -0.32 -0.54
C LYS A 21 -4.67 1.03 -1.19
N ALA A 22 -3.49 1.27 -1.75
CA ALA A 22 -3.23 2.49 -2.52
C ALA A 22 -4.21 2.64 -3.70
N LEU A 23 -4.46 1.57 -4.45
CA LEU A 23 -5.44 1.55 -5.54
C LEU A 23 -6.87 1.77 -5.06
N GLU A 24 -7.29 1.09 -3.98
CA GLU A 24 -8.63 1.24 -3.41
C GLU A 24 -8.91 2.70 -2.98
N PHE A 25 -7.97 3.33 -2.28
CA PHE A 25 -8.14 4.71 -1.83
C PHE A 25 -8.06 5.72 -2.97
N THR A 26 -7.26 5.43 -4.00
CA THR A 26 -7.24 6.24 -5.23
C THR A 26 -8.62 6.21 -5.90
N LYS A 27 -9.17 5.02 -6.14
CA LYS A 27 -10.52 4.86 -6.71
C LYS A 27 -11.59 5.51 -5.83
N TYR A 28 -11.51 5.32 -4.51
CA TYR A 28 -12.46 5.92 -3.58
C TYR A 28 -12.43 7.46 -3.66
N SER A 29 -11.27 8.07 -3.88
CA SER A 29 -11.13 9.52 -4.08
C SER A 29 -11.84 10.03 -5.33
N GLU A 30 -11.85 9.22 -6.40
CA GLU A 30 -12.54 9.54 -7.66
C GLU A 30 -14.05 9.46 -7.49
N ASP A 31 -14.54 8.47 -6.76
CA ASP A 31 -15.96 8.25 -6.49
C ASP A 31 -16.54 9.22 -5.44
N HIS A 32 -15.71 9.78 -4.55
CA HIS A 32 -16.12 10.61 -3.42
C HIS A 32 -15.33 11.95 -3.38
N PRO A 33 -15.67 12.92 -4.25
CA PRO A 33 -14.92 14.16 -4.39
C PRO A 33 -14.84 14.98 -3.09
N GLN A 34 -15.82 14.85 -2.20
CA GLN A 34 -15.85 15.53 -0.89
C GLN A 34 -14.75 15.07 0.07
N THR A 35 -14.23 13.85 -0.09
CA THR A 35 -13.15 13.29 0.73
C THR A 35 -11.85 13.06 -0.05
N ALA A 36 -11.83 13.43 -1.34
CA ALA A 36 -10.75 13.12 -2.28
C ALA A 36 -9.35 13.53 -1.79
N VAL A 37 -9.22 14.71 -1.17
CA VAL A 37 -7.93 15.18 -0.65
C VAL A 37 -7.37 14.22 0.40
N ILE A 38 -8.19 13.83 1.38
CA ILE A 38 -7.77 12.96 2.47
C ILE A 38 -7.50 11.55 1.96
N THR A 39 -8.36 11.03 1.07
CA THR A 39 -8.22 9.67 0.56
C THR A 39 -7.04 9.53 -0.39
N MET A 40 -6.70 10.56 -1.15
CA MET A 40 -5.44 10.63 -1.90
C MET A 40 -4.20 10.69 -1.00
N MET A 41 -4.26 11.40 0.13
CA MET A 41 -3.17 11.38 1.11
C MET A 41 -2.97 9.97 1.69
N ILE A 42 -4.06 9.27 2.02
CA ILE A 42 -4.00 7.88 2.51
C ILE A 42 -3.43 6.94 1.43
N ALA A 43 -3.86 7.10 0.17
CA ALA A 43 -3.29 6.35 -0.94
C ALA A 43 -1.77 6.56 -1.08
N GLY A 44 -1.31 7.81 -0.91
CA GLY A 44 0.11 8.15 -0.86
C GLY A 44 0.86 7.42 0.25
N LEU A 45 0.32 7.39 1.48
CA LEU A 45 0.94 6.67 2.60
C LEU A 45 1.11 5.17 2.32
N TYR A 46 0.11 4.52 1.70
CA TYR A 46 0.23 3.12 1.31
C TYR A 46 1.27 2.91 0.21
N LYS A 47 1.42 3.85 -0.72
CA LYS A 47 2.48 3.81 -1.72
C LYS A 47 3.86 3.92 -1.07
N ASP A 48 4.04 4.85 -0.13
CA ASP A 48 5.29 4.99 0.61
C ASP A 48 5.64 3.71 1.39
N LEU A 49 4.65 3.08 2.03
CA LEU A 49 4.84 1.79 2.70
C LEU A 49 5.24 0.66 1.73
N ALA A 50 4.63 0.62 0.54
CA ALA A 50 5.02 -0.35 -0.49
C ALA A 50 6.47 -0.14 -0.96
N ASP A 51 6.88 1.12 -1.11
CA ASP A 51 8.25 1.47 -1.52
C ASP A 51 9.27 1.10 -0.42
N VAL A 52 8.92 1.21 0.86
CA VAL A 52 9.77 0.73 1.97
C VAL A 52 9.96 -0.79 1.93
N VAL A 53 8.93 -1.57 1.59
CA VAL A 53 9.01 -3.04 1.53
C VAL A 53 9.74 -3.53 0.27
N LYS A 54 9.76 -2.74 -0.81
CA LYS A 54 10.49 -3.07 -2.05
C LYS A 54 12.01 -2.91 -1.93
N ASN A 55 12.46 -2.02 -1.06
CA ASN A 55 13.88 -1.68 -0.85
C ASN A 55 14.54 -2.60 0.19
#